data_AF-A0A7V0VDT8-F1
#
_entry.id   AF-A0A7V0VDT8-F1
#
_cell.length_a   1.000
_cell.length_b   1.000
_cell.length_c   1.000
_cell.angle_alpha   90.00
_cell.angle_beta   90.00
_cell.angle_gamma   90.00
#
_symmetry.space_group_name_H-M   'P 1'
#
loop_
_entity.id
_entity.type
_entity.pdbx_description
1 polymer ?
#
loop_
_entity_poly.entity_id
_entity_poly.type
_entity_poly.pdbx_seq_one_letter_code
_entity_poly.pdbx_strand_id
1 'polypeptide(L)'
;MAKNKSSFEKDFERLEEIALKLESGDITLEEALKLFEEGVNLSKKLIETLNQAELKVNQLRKELNGMIKKTKFEDNLDKEQ
;
A
#
# COMPACT_ATOMS: atom_id res chain seq x y z
N MET A 1 3.10 11.06 22.43
CA MET A 1 3.01 9.59 22.35
C MET A 1 3.23 9.21 20.90
N ALA A 2 4.39 8.61 20.58
CA ALA A 2 4.81 8.33 19.22
C ALA A 2 3.87 7.30 18.61
N LYS A 3 3.00 7.77 17.72
CA LYS A 3 2.10 6.96 16.89
C LYS A 3 2.97 5.93 16.18
N ASN A 4 2.74 4.64 16.43
CA ASN A 4 3.38 3.55 15.72
C ASN A 4 3.31 3.84 14.21
N LYS A 5 4.39 4.32 13.60
CA LYS A 5 4.55 4.31 12.14
C LYS A 5 4.29 2.87 11.72
N SER A 6 3.35 2.66 10.80
CA SER A 6 3.07 1.32 10.33
C SER A 6 4.34 0.76 9.69
N SER A 7 4.39 -0.57 9.51
CA SER A 7 5.56 -1.17 8.85
C SER A 7 5.81 -0.53 7.49
N PHE A 8 4.77 -0.12 6.77
CA PHE A 8 4.89 0.52 5.47
C PHE A 8 5.70 1.82 5.52
N GLU A 9 5.35 2.78 6.40
CA GLU A 9 6.09 4.05 6.44
C GLU A 9 7.54 3.85 6.88
N LYS A 10 7.81 2.88 7.75
CA LYS A 10 9.19 2.55 8.13
C LYS A 10 9.99 1.95 6.98
N ASP A 11 9.39 1.01 6.26
CA ASP A 11 10.01 0.37 5.11
C ASP A 11 10.24 1.38 3.97
N PHE A 12 9.32 2.33 3.81
CA PHE A 12 9.42 3.42 2.83
C PHE A 12 10.53 4.41 3.18
N GLU A 13 10.58 4.87 4.44
CA GLU A 13 11.66 5.75 4.91
C GLU A 13 13.04 5.08 4.76
N ARG A 14 13.12 3.78 5.04
CA ARG A 14 14.37 3.03 4.83
C ARG A 14 14.77 2.99 3.36
N LEU A 15 13.81 2.83 2.44
CA LEU A 15 14.09 2.84 1.01
C LEU A 15 14.61 4.22 0.55
N GLU A 16 14.05 5.31 1.06
CA GLU A 16 14.54 6.68 0.78
C GLU A 16 15.97 6.89 1.30
N GLU A 17 16.27 6.42 2.52
CA GLU A 17 17.64 6.48 3.06
C GLU A 17 18.64 5.71 2.19
N ILE A 18 18.25 4.54 1.68
CA ILE A 18 19.08 3.73 0.78
C ILE A 18 19.35 4.49 -0.51
N ALA A 19 18.32 5.07 -1.13
CA ALA A 19 18.46 5.85 -2.36
C ALA A 19 19.44 7.02 -2.18
N LEU A 20 19.26 7.79 -1.11
CA LEU A 20 20.15 8.91 -0.77
C LEU A 20 21.61 8.47 -0.57
N LYS A 21 21.83 7.33 0.11
CA LYS A 21 23.18 6.79 0.31
C LYS A 21 23.82 6.33 -1.00
N LEU A 22 23.06 5.65 -1.86
CA LEU A 22 23.55 5.23 -3.17
C LEU A 22 23.89 6.44 -4.07
N GLU A 23 23.09 7.50 -4.02
CA GLU A 23 23.33 8.75 -4.77
C GLU A 23 24.53 9.55 -4.25
N SER A 24 24.85 9.46 -2.95
CA SER A 24 25.96 10.20 -2.36
C SER A 24 27.33 9.79 -2.92
N GLY A 25 27.48 8.56 -3.40
CA GLY A 25 28.74 8.04 -3.97
C GLY A 25 29.87 7.79 -2.96
N ASP A 26 29.72 8.20 -1.69
CA ASP A 26 30.70 7.99 -0.60
C ASP A 26 30.53 6.62 0.08
N ILE A 27 30.42 5.56 -0.73
CA ILE A 27 30.27 4.17 -0.25
C ILE A 27 31.14 3.22 -1.05
N THR A 28 31.52 2.11 -0.42
CA THR A 28 32.26 1.06 -1.12
C THR A 28 31.35 0.27 -2.07
N LEU A 29 31.94 -0.40 -3.07
CA LEU A 29 31.19 -1.26 -3.98
C LEU A 29 30.42 -2.37 -3.25
N GLU A 30 31.01 -2.96 -2.20
CA GLU A 30 30.36 -4.01 -1.42
C GLU A 30 29.14 -3.47 -0.67
N GLU A 31 29.25 -2.28 -0.08
CA GLU A 31 28.12 -1.61 0.57
C GLU A 31 27.03 -1.21 -0.43
N ALA A 32 27.41 -0.71 -1.61
CA ALA A 32 26.48 -0.37 -2.68
C ALA A 32 25.66 -1.59 -3.11
N LEU A 33 26.30 -2.76 -3.26
CA LEU A 33 25.61 -4.01 -3.61
C LEU A 33 24.62 -4.44 -2.52
N LYS A 34 25.02 -4.36 -1.24
CA LYS A 34 24.14 -4.69 -0.10
C LYS A 34 22.94 -3.76 -0.03
N LEU A 35 23.16 -2.45 -0.16
CA LEU A 35 22.11 -1.44 -0.14
C LEU A 35 21.16 -1.59 -1.32
N PHE A 36 21.69 -1.92 -2.50
CA PHE A 36 20.87 -2.18 -3.68
C PHE A 36 19.97 -3.41 -3.50
N GLU A 37 20.52 -4.52 -2.99
CA GLU A 37 19.75 -5.73 -2.70
C GLU A 37 18.64 -5.46 -1.66
N GLU A 38 18.97 -4.74 -0.58
CA GLU A 38 18.00 -4.30 0.43
C GLU A 38 16.89 -3.44 -0.21
N GLY A 39 17.26 -2.45 -1.01
CA GLY A 39 16.32 -1.55 -1.70
C GLY A 39 15.37 -2.29 -2.65
N VAL A 40 15.86 -3.28 -3.39
CA VAL A 40 15.03 -4.12 -4.27
C VAL A 40 14.01 -4.92 -3.45
N ASN A 41 14.41 -5.49 -2.32
CA ASN A 41 13.52 -6.27 -1.46
C ASN A 41 12.46 -5.38 -0.79
N LEU A 42 12.84 -4.21 -0.28
CA LEU A 42 11.90 -3.22 0.26
C LEU A 42 10.90 -2.77 -0.80
N SER A 43 11.37 -2.45 -2.01
CA SER A 43 10.51 -2.02 -3.12
C SER A 43 9.44 -3.07 -3.44
N LYS A 44 9.82 -4.35 -3.53
CA LYS A 44 8.88 -5.45 -3.76
C LYS A 44 7.81 -5.51 -2.66
N LYS A 45 8.23 -5.46 -1.39
CA LYS A 45 7.31 -5.50 -0.23
C LYS A 45 6.33 -4.33 -0.22
N LEU A 46 6.79 -3.13 -0.53
CA LEU A 46 5.95 -1.94 -0.59
C LEU A 46 4.90 -2.05 -1.70
N ILE A 47 5.30 -2.52 -2.88
CA ILE A 47 4.39 -2.77 -4.01
C ILE A 47 3.33 -3.82 -3.63
N GLU A 48 3.72 -4.93 -3.00
CA GLU A 48 2.77 -5.94 -2.53
C GLU A 48 1.76 -5.38 -1.54
N THR A 49 2.23 -4.53 -0.60
CA THR A 49 1.36 -3.88 0.39
C THR A 49 0.35 -2.95 -0.28
N LEU A 50 0.78 -2.16 -1.27
CA LEU A 50 -0.11 -1.27 -2.02
C LEU A 50 -1.14 -2.06 -2.85
N ASN A 51 -0.73 -3.15 -3.48
CA ASN A 51 -1.64 -4.02 -4.22
C ASN A 51 -2.72 -4.62 -3.31
N GLN A 52 -2.35 -5.06 -2.10
CA GLN A 52 -3.31 -5.56 -1.11
C GLN A 52 -4.29 -4.47 -0.67
N ALA A 53 -3.81 -3.25 -0.43
CA ALA A 53 -4.64 -2.11 -0.08
C ALA A 53 -5.63 -1.78 -1.21
N GLU A 54 -5.17 -1.76 -2.46
CA GLU A 54 -6.02 -1.54 -3.64
C GLU A 54 -7.10 -2.61 -3.78
N LEU A 55 -6.74 -3.89 -3.63
CA LEU A 55 -7.71 -4.99 -3.64
C LEU A 55 -8.79 -4.81 -2.58
N LYS A 56 -8.41 -4.42 -1.37
CA LYS A 56 -9.37 -4.18 -0.28
C LYS A 56 -10.30 -3.01 -0.59
N VAL A 57 -9.78 -1.91 -1.12
CA VAL A 57 -10.60 -0.76 -1.56
C VAL A 57 -11.59 -1.19 -2.64
N ASN A 58 -11.15 -1.98 -3.61
CA ASN A 58 -12.01 -2.47 -4.70
C ASN A 58 -13.11 -3.40 -4.19
N GLN A 59 -12.84 -4.27 -3.22
CA GLN A 59 -13.85 -5.11 -2.56
C GLN A 59 -14.90 -4.26 -1.84
N LEU A 60 -14.46 -3.30 -1.01
CA LEU A 60 -15.37 -2.41 -0.27
C LEU A 60 -16.26 -1.59 -1.21
N ARG A 61 -15.72 -1.12 -2.35
CA ARG A 61 -16.51 -0.43 -3.39
C ARG A 61 -17.58 -1.33 -4.00
N LYS A 62 -17.26 -2.60 -4.28
CA LYS A 62 -18.22 -3.58 -4.80
C LYS A 62 -19.32 -3.89 -3.79
N GLU A 63 -18.96 -4.09 -2.52
CA GLU A 63 -19.90 -4.32 -1.43
C GLU A 63 -20.86 -3.14 -1.25
N LEU A 64 -20.34 -1.91 -1.19
CA LEU A 64 -21.14 -0.69 -1.09
C LEU A 64 -22.13 -0.57 -2.27
N ASN A 65 -21.67 -0.81 -3.50
CA ASN A 65 -22.54 -0.81 -4.68
C ASN A 65 -23.64 -1.88 -4.61
N GLY A 66 -23.32 -3.07 -4.09
CA GLY A 66 -24.30 -4.14 -3.85
C GLY A 66 -25.34 -3.75 -2.81
N MET A 67 -24.93 -3.13 -1.71
CA MET A 67 -25.83 -2.61 -0.68
C MET A 67 -26.75 -1.52 -1.23
N ILE A 68 -26.22 -0.56 -1.99
CA ILE A 68 -27.03 0.50 -2.63
C ILE A 68 -28.05 -0.10 -3.60
N LYS A 69 -27.68 -1.11 -4.39
CA LYS A 69 -28.63 -1.82 -5.26
C LYS A 69 -29.72 -2.50 -4.43
N LYS A 70 -29.37 -3.24 -3.39
CA LYS A 70 -30.33 -3.94 -2.51
C LYS A 70 -31.33 -2.95 -1.89
N THR A 71 -30.83 -1.83 -1.37
CA THR A 71 -31.68 -0.76 -0.80
C THR A 71 -32.65 -0.20 -1.85
N LYS A 72 -32.18 0.06 -3.08
CA LYS A 72 -33.06 0.52 -4.17
C LYS A 72 -34.10 -0.51 -4.62
N PHE A 73 -33.82 -1.81 -4.51
CA PHE A 73 -34.80 -2.84 -4.82
C PHE A 73 -35.82 -3.02 -3.68
N GLU A 74 -35.39 -2.90 -2.42
CA GLU A 74 -36.27 -2.95 -1.25
C GLU A 74 -37.19 -1.71 -1.18
N ASP A 75 -36.70 -0.51 -1.48
CA ASP A 75 -37.50 0.74 -1.50
C ASP A 75 -38.54 0.81 -2.63
N ASN A 76 -38.42 -0.03 -3.68
CA ASN A 76 -39.35 -0.09 -4.81
C ASN A 76 -40.36 -1.24 -4.74
N LEU A 77 -40.26 -2.14 -3.75
CA LEU A 77 -41.23 -3.23 -3.55
C LEU A 77 -42.45 -2.79 -2.71
N ASP A 78 -42.41 -1.61 -2.08
CA ASP A 78 -43.49 -1.06 -1.24
C ASP A 78 -44.37 -0.01 -1.95
N LYS A 79 -44.19 0.23 -3.27
CA LYS A 79 -44.92 1.28 -4.02
C LYS A 79 -45.79 0.80 -5.17
N GLU A 80 -45.93 -0.51 -5.37
CA GLU A 80 -46.94 -1.09 -6.27
C GLU A 80 -48.04 -1.77 -5.46
N GLN A 81 -48.93 -0.96 -4.87
CA GLN A 81 -50.34 -1.29 -4.62
C GLN A 81 -51.20 -0.13 -5.08
#